data_AF-A0A938AXM6-F1
#
_entry.id   AF-A0A938AXM6-F1
#
_cell.length_a   1.000
_cell.length_b   1.000
_cell.length_c   1.000
_cell.angle_alpha   90.00
_cell.angle_beta   90.00
_cell.angle_gamma   90.00
#
_symmetry.space_group_name_H-M   'P 1'
#
loop_
_entity.id
_entity.type
_entity.pdbx_description
1 polymer ?
#
loop_
_entity_poly.entity_id
_entity_poly.type
_entity_poly.pdbx_seq_one_letter_code
_entity_poly.pdbx_strand_id
1 'polypeptide(L)'
;MTELQTVWTWLPAVYLFLGGLGAGAFCAVAMIGLVTGERFKTTVRFGAWASAVAIALGTLALLLDVGQPLRALILFKSFVNFNSWMTIGAWLLFGAILLDGLFALFWTDRVLAWFGRRWKPLEEKRSVWRAILAIIGIPVGLGVAVYTGVLLGVLPFRPFWNTWLLPALFTASALDTGVGLVTAYATLRERGEGVARLRTILEVSIVALILIEGVVLGYYLQTMLQGSADAARAARLLTSGALSLIFWIIVVGLGLAVPFLVCLTQLSGLVKRATAVLPLLGITSCLLGGLVLRSVVLWAGVPASLSSPSLMQILAGIRFIP
;
A
#
# COMPACT_ATOMS: atom_id res chain seq x y z
N MET A 1 -0.64 25.91 19.49
CA MET A 1 -0.26 24.49 19.62
C MET A 1 -0.61 23.83 18.31
N THR A 2 0.33 23.19 17.60
CA THR A 2 0.04 22.50 16.33
C THR A 2 -0.71 21.23 16.65
N GLU A 3 -2.04 21.28 16.56
CA GLU A 3 -2.87 20.12 16.85
C GLU A 3 -2.77 19.09 15.71
N LEU A 4 -2.11 17.98 16.02
CA LEU A 4 -2.20 16.76 15.22
C LEU A 4 -3.55 16.10 15.46
N GLN A 5 -3.97 15.31 14.48
CA GLN A 5 -5.18 14.53 14.58
C GLN A 5 -5.00 13.40 15.62
N THR A 6 -5.93 13.24 16.58
CA THR A 6 -5.89 12.23 17.65
C THR A 6 -6.94 11.12 17.54
N VAL A 7 -7.92 11.25 16.64
CA VAL A 7 -9.06 10.33 16.50
C VAL A 7 -8.64 8.96 15.93
N TRP A 8 -7.69 8.95 15.00
CA TRP A 8 -7.18 7.75 14.34
C TRP A 8 -5.83 7.48 14.97
N THR A 9 -5.73 6.31 15.57
CA THR A 9 -4.50 5.86 16.22
C THR A 9 -3.51 5.36 15.17
N TRP A 10 -2.52 4.56 15.60
CA TRP A 10 -1.52 3.98 14.71
C TRP A 10 -2.03 2.73 13.97
N LEU A 11 -3.08 2.05 14.46
CA LEU A 11 -3.65 0.84 13.82
C LEU A 11 -4.11 1.11 12.38
N PRO A 12 -4.82 2.22 12.09
CA PRO A 12 -5.16 2.60 10.73
C PRO A 12 -3.97 2.68 9.77
N ALA A 13 -2.86 3.26 10.22
CA ALA A 13 -1.65 3.36 9.39
C ALA A 13 -1.09 1.97 9.04
N VAL A 14 -1.13 1.05 10.01
CA VAL A 14 -0.66 -0.34 9.83
C VAL A 14 -1.55 -1.10 8.85
N TYR A 15 -2.89 -1.00 8.92
CA TYR A 15 -3.73 -1.69 7.93
C TYR A 15 -3.53 -1.09 6.53
N LEU A 16 -3.44 0.24 6.40
CA LEU A 16 -3.25 0.91 5.12
C LEU A 16 -1.94 0.46 4.47
N PHE A 17 -0.91 0.26 5.29
CA PHE A 17 0.39 -0.21 4.86
C PHE A 17 0.36 -1.69 4.47
N LEU A 18 -0.09 -2.56 5.37
CA LEU A 18 -0.11 -4.01 5.14
C LEU A 18 -1.05 -4.41 4.00
N GLY A 19 -2.21 -3.76 3.89
CA GLY A 19 -3.13 -3.95 2.77
C GLY A 19 -2.52 -3.52 1.43
N GLY A 20 -1.83 -2.38 1.40
CA GLY A 20 -1.11 -1.91 0.21
C GLY A 20 0.07 -2.80 -0.17
N LEU A 21 0.93 -3.13 0.81
CA LEU A 21 2.08 -4.02 0.64
C LEU A 21 1.66 -5.38 0.07
N GLY A 22 0.59 -5.96 0.62
CA GLY A 22 0.02 -7.21 0.14
C GLY A 22 -0.46 -7.07 -1.30
N ALA A 23 -1.36 -6.12 -1.57
CA ALA A 23 -1.86 -5.84 -2.91
C ALA A 23 -0.73 -5.69 -3.96
N GLY A 24 0.30 -4.89 -3.65
CA GLY A 24 1.44 -4.70 -4.55
C GLY A 24 2.28 -5.97 -4.73
N ALA A 25 2.51 -6.72 -3.64
CA ALA A 25 3.25 -7.99 -3.69
C ALA A 25 2.50 -9.03 -4.54
N PHE A 26 1.18 -9.13 -4.39
CA PHE A 26 0.33 -10.00 -5.21
C PHE A 26 0.42 -9.62 -6.69
N CYS A 27 0.21 -8.34 -7.03
CA CYS A 27 0.30 -7.87 -8.41
C CYS A 27 1.66 -8.23 -9.04
N ALA A 28 2.76 -8.01 -8.30
CA ALA A 28 4.10 -8.37 -8.76
C ALA A 28 4.24 -9.86 -9.04
N VAL A 29 3.88 -10.74 -8.09
CA VAL A 29 4.03 -12.19 -8.30
C VAL A 29 3.03 -12.80 -9.28
N ALA A 30 1.83 -12.24 -9.37
CA ALA A 30 0.82 -12.65 -10.36
C ALA A 30 1.35 -12.37 -11.77
N MET A 31 1.93 -11.19 -12.00
CA MET A 31 2.58 -10.84 -13.27
C MET A 31 3.78 -11.74 -13.58
N ILE A 32 4.65 -12.01 -12.60
CA ILE A 32 5.78 -12.95 -12.78
C ILE A 32 5.26 -14.34 -13.15
N GLY A 33 4.23 -14.84 -12.46
CA GLY A 33 3.64 -16.16 -12.72
C GLY A 33 3.00 -16.27 -14.10
N LEU A 34 2.34 -15.21 -14.58
CA LEU A 34 1.74 -15.15 -15.92
C LEU A 34 2.79 -15.12 -17.03
N VAL A 35 3.85 -14.32 -16.87
CA VAL A 35 4.87 -14.13 -17.92
C VAL A 35 5.88 -15.28 -17.97
N THR A 36 6.26 -15.82 -16.80
CA THR A 36 7.40 -16.74 -16.69
C THR A 36 6.98 -18.19 -16.40
N GLY A 37 5.69 -18.44 -16.18
CA GLY A 37 5.20 -19.76 -15.81
C GLY A 37 5.89 -20.28 -14.54
N GLU A 38 6.29 -21.55 -14.53
CA GLU A 38 6.92 -22.17 -13.35
C GLU A 38 8.39 -21.79 -13.13
N ARG A 39 9.01 -20.99 -14.01
CA ARG A 39 10.45 -20.70 -13.97
C ARG A 39 10.92 -20.10 -12.64
N PHE A 40 10.13 -19.19 -12.07
CA PHE A 40 10.44 -18.53 -10.78
C PHE A 40 9.45 -18.92 -9.69
N LYS A 41 9.10 -20.21 -9.64
CA LYS A 41 8.10 -20.77 -8.73
C LYS A 41 8.36 -20.47 -7.26
N THR A 42 9.61 -20.44 -6.82
CA THR A 42 9.91 -20.17 -5.41
C THR A 42 9.60 -18.73 -5.03
N THR A 43 9.93 -17.79 -5.91
CA THR A 43 9.60 -16.36 -5.76
C THR A 43 8.10 -16.12 -5.80
N VAL A 44 7.39 -16.70 -6.78
CA VAL A 44 5.93 -16.54 -6.89
C VAL A 44 5.22 -17.13 -5.67
N ARG A 45 5.62 -18.33 -5.22
CA ARG A 45 5.04 -18.95 -4.02
C ARG A 45 5.28 -18.10 -2.77
N PHE A 46 6.48 -17.56 -2.60
CA PHE A 46 6.77 -16.70 -1.44
C PHE A 46 5.92 -15.43 -1.47
N GLY A 47 5.91 -14.68 -2.56
CA GLY A 47 5.17 -13.42 -2.61
C GLY A 47 3.66 -13.62 -2.55
N ALA A 48 3.14 -14.75 -3.04
CA ALA A 48 1.72 -15.10 -2.90
C ALA A 48 1.33 -15.28 -1.41
N TRP A 49 2.12 -16.06 -0.66
CA TRP A 49 1.90 -16.23 0.78
C TRP A 49 2.16 -14.94 1.55
N ALA A 50 3.21 -14.19 1.20
CA ALA A 50 3.52 -12.92 1.85
C ALA A 50 2.39 -11.90 1.64
N SER A 51 1.80 -11.85 0.44
CA SER A 51 0.62 -11.02 0.18
C SER A 51 -0.56 -11.44 1.04
N ALA A 52 -0.96 -12.72 0.98
CA ALA A 52 -2.11 -13.22 1.72
C ALA A 52 -1.97 -12.96 3.23
N VAL A 53 -0.77 -13.17 3.78
CA VAL A 53 -0.46 -12.89 5.19
C VAL A 53 -0.49 -11.39 5.48
N ALA A 54 0.10 -10.55 4.62
CA ALA A 54 0.09 -9.11 4.82
C ALA A 54 -1.34 -8.55 4.81
N ILE A 55 -2.17 -8.90 3.84
CA ILE A 55 -3.57 -8.46 3.79
C ILE A 55 -4.37 -8.99 4.99
N ALA A 56 -4.15 -10.26 5.39
CA ALA A 56 -4.81 -10.82 6.57
C ALA A 56 -4.42 -10.10 7.86
N LEU A 57 -3.13 -9.80 8.07
CA LEU A 57 -2.64 -9.05 9.22
C LEU A 57 -3.13 -7.60 9.20
N GLY A 58 -3.17 -6.96 8.03
CA GLY A 58 -3.76 -5.64 7.87
C GLY A 58 -5.24 -5.63 8.22
N THR A 59 -5.99 -6.62 7.74
CA THR A 59 -7.41 -6.78 8.04
C THR A 59 -7.65 -7.06 9.53
N LEU A 60 -6.76 -7.84 10.17
CA LEU A 60 -6.80 -8.03 11.62
C LEU A 60 -6.58 -6.72 12.37
N ALA A 61 -5.60 -5.91 11.97
CA ALA A 61 -5.38 -4.59 12.55
C ALA A 61 -6.61 -3.69 12.39
N LEU A 62 -7.29 -3.73 11.24
CA LEU A 62 -8.55 -3.03 11.02
C LEU A 62 -9.67 -3.54 11.94
N LEU A 63 -9.80 -4.86 12.10
CA LEU A 63 -10.81 -5.45 13.01
C LEU A 63 -10.58 -5.04 14.46
N LEU A 64 -9.33 -4.93 14.89
CA LEU A 64 -8.98 -4.51 16.26
C LEU A 64 -9.23 -3.02 16.52
N ASP A 65 -9.20 -2.19 15.47
CA ASP A 65 -9.51 -0.75 15.56
C ASP A 65 -11.02 -0.48 15.59
N VAL A 66 -11.82 -1.38 14.99
CA VAL A 66 -13.29 -1.25 14.96
C VAL A 66 -13.88 -1.51 16.35
N GLY A 67 -14.70 -0.58 16.84
CA GLY A 67 -15.30 -0.68 18.19
C GLY A 67 -16.22 -1.89 18.43
N GLN A 68 -16.69 -2.58 17.38
CA GLN A 68 -17.48 -3.81 17.48
C GLN A 68 -16.96 -4.91 16.53
N PRO A 69 -15.83 -5.55 16.85
CA PRO A 69 -15.13 -6.48 15.94
C PRO A 69 -15.99 -7.68 15.54
N LEU A 70 -16.76 -8.23 16.48
CA LEU A 70 -17.62 -9.39 16.24
C LEU A 70 -18.72 -9.11 15.20
N ARG A 71 -19.19 -7.85 15.09
CA ARG A 71 -20.15 -7.49 14.03
C ARG A 71 -19.48 -7.41 12.66
N ALA A 72 -18.25 -6.91 12.60
CA ALA A 72 -17.48 -6.86 11.36
C ALA A 72 -17.19 -8.27 10.79
N LEU A 73 -17.06 -9.29 11.64
CA LEU A 73 -16.90 -10.69 11.21
C LEU A 73 -18.14 -11.28 10.54
N ILE A 74 -19.33 -10.76 10.83
CA ILE A 74 -20.57 -11.18 10.16
C ILE A 74 -20.73 -10.42 8.85
N LEU A 75 -19.75 -10.56 7.95
CA LEU A 75 -19.58 -9.74 6.76
C LEU A 75 -20.87 -9.65 5.91
N PHE A 76 -21.49 -10.80 5.66
CA PHE A 76 -22.70 -10.92 4.85
C PHE A 76 -23.96 -10.27 5.45
N LYS A 77 -23.97 -9.95 6.75
CA LYS A 77 -25.08 -9.21 7.38
C LYS A 77 -24.74 -7.74 7.62
N SER A 78 -23.47 -7.45 7.91
CA SER A 78 -23.02 -6.10 8.28
C SER A 78 -22.74 -5.22 7.06
N PHE A 79 -22.34 -5.80 5.93
CA PHE A 79 -21.92 -5.07 4.73
C PHE A 79 -22.87 -5.31 3.55
N VAL A 80 -24.13 -4.94 3.73
CA VAL A 80 -25.20 -5.07 2.72
C VAL A 80 -25.45 -3.79 1.92
N ASN A 81 -25.03 -2.63 2.43
CA ASN A 81 -25.21 -1.35 1.73
C ASN A 81 -24.04 -1.09 0.77
N PHE A 82 -24.18 -1.50 -0.49
CA PHE A 82 -23.14 -1.35 -1.52
C PHE A 82 -22.86 0.09 -1.97
N ASN A 83 -23.68 1.07 -1.56
CA ASN A 83 -23.38 2.49 -1.77
C ASN A 83 -22.38 3.04 -0.74
N SER A 84 -22.12 2.30 0.34
CA SER A 84 -21.14 2.70 1.35
C SER A 84 -19.73 2.29 0.93
N TRP A 85 -18.80 3.25 0.95
CA TRP A 85 -17.38 2.98 0.72
C TRP A 85 -16.83 1.89 1.64
N MET A 86 -17.27 1.87 2.91
CA MET A 86 -16.86 0.85 3.87
C MET A 86 -17.26 -0.57 3.43
N THR A 87 -18.47 -0.75 2.88
CA THR A 87 -18.95 -2.02 2.34
C THR A 87 -18.08 -2.48 1.16
N ILE A 88 -17.80 -1.57 0.23
CA ILE A 88 -16.95 -1.86 -0.93
C ILE A 88 -15.57 -2.33 -0.48
N GLY A 89 -14.98 -1.64 0.51
CA GLY A 89 -13.71 -2.04 1.11
C GLY A 89 -13.71 -3.42 1.74
N ALA A 90 -14.73 -3.73 2.55
CA ALA A 90 -14.85 -5.03 3.21
C ALA A 90 -14.93 -6.18 2.20
N TRP A 91 -15.70 -6.01 1.12
CA TRP A 91 -15.80 -7.00 0.05
C TRP A 91 -14.53 -7.11 -0.79
N LEU A 92 -13.85 -5.99 -1.07
CA LEU A 92 -12.54 -5.99 -1.75
C LEU A 92 -11.49 -6.73 -0.92
N LEU A 93 -11.39 -6.45 0.38
CA LEU A 93 -10.46 -7.13 1.29
C LEU A 93 -10.77 -8.63 1.39
N PHE A 94 -12.05 -8.99 1.55
CA PHE A 94 -12.46 -10.39 1.57
C PHE A 94 -12.11 -11.11 0.27
N GLY A 95 -12.41 -10.49 -0.88
CA GLY A 95 -12.05 -11.02 -2.19
C GLY A 95 -10.55 -11.18 -2.37
N ALA A 96 -9.75 -10.19 -1.96
CA ALA A 96 -8.29 -10.24 -2.04
C ALA A 96 -7.72 -11.36 -1.15
N ILE A 97 -8.15 -11.48 0.11
CA ILE A 97 -7.68 -12.56 1.00
C ILE A 97 -8.00 -13.94 0.39
N LEU A 98 -9.20 -14.10 -0.16
CA LEU A 98 -9.63 -15.36 -0.75
C LEU A 98 -8.84 -15.67 -2.04
N LEU A 99 -8.70 -14.71 -2.95
CA LEU A 99 -7.98 -14.91 -4.21
C LEU A 99 -6.48 -15.12 -3.98
N ASP A 100 -5.85 -14.31 -3.11
CA ASP A 100 -4.43 -14.42 -2.79
C ASP A 100 -4.14 -15.73 -2.07
N GLY A 101 -4.99 -16.11 -1.12
CA GLY A 101 -4.90 -17.38 -0.41
C GLY A 101 -5.04 -18.56 -1.36
N LEU A 102 -6.04 -18.56 -2.24
CA LEU A 102 -6.22 -19.60 -3.26
C LEU A 102 -5.00 -19.64 -4.19
N PHE A 103 -4.55 -18.50 -4.71
CA PHE A 103 -3.38 -18.43 -5.57
C PHE A 103 -2.15 -19.03 -4.88
N ALA A 104 -1.88 -18.66 -3.62
CA ALA A 104 -0.78 -19.22 -2.82
C ALA A 104 -0.89 -20.75 -2.65
N LEU A 105 -2.10 -21.27 -2.45
CA LEU A 105 -2.37 -22.71 -2.37
C LEU A 105 -2.08 -23.42 -3.70
N PHE A 106 -2.50 -22.87 -4.85
CA PHE A 106 -2.22 -23.44 -6.18
C PHE A 106 -0.72 -23.42 -6.55
N TRP A 107 0.06 -22.53 -5.93
CA TRP A 107 1.52 -22.49 -6.04
C TRP A 107 2.25 -23.42 -5.04
N THR A 108 1.51 -24.08 -4.14
CA THR A 108 2.06 -25.01 -3.14
C THR A 108 1.82 -26.46 -3.56
N ASP A 109 2.89 -27.16 -3.99
CA ASP A 109 2.78 -28.52 -4.56
C ASP A 109 2.17 -29.56 -3.62
N ARG A 110 2.47 -29.49 -2.31
CA ARG A 110 1.91 -30.42 -1.32
C ARG A 110 0.40 -30.35 -1.24
N VAL A 111 -0.15 -29.13 -1.29
CA VAL A 111 -1.59 -28.89 -1.22
C VAL A 111 -2.25 -29.41 -2.48
N LEU A 112 -1.66 -29.13 -3.64
CA LEU A 112 -2.22 -29.57 -4.90
C LEU A 112 -2.16 -31.09 -5.06
N ALA A 113 -1.08 -31.75 -4.65
CA ALA A 113 -0.99 -33.21 -4.65
C ALA A 113 -2.04 -33.87 -3.75
N TRP A 114 -2.40 -33.22 -2.63
CA TRP A 114 -3.47 -33.69 -1.75
C TRP A 114 -4.85 -33.56 -2.41
N PHE A 115 -5.14 -32.42 -3.04
CA PHE A 115 -6.41 -32.21 -3.75
C PHE A 115 -6.50 -33.02 -5.06
N GLY A 116 -5.41 -33.18 -5.80
CA GLY A 116 -5.35 -33.93 -7.07
C GLY A 116 -5.70 -35.41 -6.89
N ARG A 117 -5.34 -36.00 -5.75
CA ARG A 117 -5.79 -37.35 -5.35
C ARG A 117 -7.31 -37.46 -5.23
N ARG A 118 -8.00 -36.37 -4.91
CA ARG A 118 -9.46 -36.34 -4.78
C ARG A 118 -10.12 -35.95 -6.09
N TRP A 119 -9.62 -34.90 -6.77
CA TRP A 119 -10.16 -34.32 -8.00
C TRP A 119 -9.07 -34.17 -9.06
N LYS A 120 -8.97 -35.16 -9.96
CA LYS A 120 -8.00 -35.19 -11.07
C LYS A 120 -7.99 -33.94 -11.98
N PRO A 121 -9.16 -33.33 -12.34
CA PRO A 121 -9.17 -32.15 -13.21
C PRO A 121 -8.44 -30.93 -12.65
N LEU A 122 -8.28 -30.86 -11.32
CA LEU A 122 -7.60 -29.77 -10.63
C LEU A 122 -6.09 -29.79 -10.86
N GLU A 123 -5.52 -30.99 -10.96
CA GLU A 123 -4.10 -31.21 -11.20
C GLU A 123 -3.76 -31.00 -12.68
N GLU A 124 -4.58 -31.54 -13.58
CA GLU A 124 -4.40 -31.42 -15.04
C GLU A 124 -4.52 -29.97 -15.54
N LYS A 125 -5.43 -29.17 -14.96
CA LYS A 125 -5.67 -27.76 -15.37
C LYS A 125 -5.01 -26.74 -14.45
N ARG A 126 -3.97 -27.13 -13.70
CA ARG A 126 -3.30 -26.26 -12.73
C ARG A 126 -2.84 -24.92 -13.31
N SER A 127 -2.22 -24.93 -14.49
CA SER A 127 -1.72 -23.73 -15.15
C SER A 127 -2.86 -22.75 -15.48
N VAL A 128 -4.00 -23.28 -15.92
CA VAL A 128 -5.22 -22.51 -16.24
C VAL A 128 -5.76 -21.86 -14.97
N TRP A 129 -5.91 -22.60 -13.87
CA TRP A 129 -6.38 -22.05 -12.60
C TRP A 129 -5.47 -20.95 -12.05
N ARG A 130 -4.15 -21.14 -12.11
CA ARG A 130 -3.19 -20.11 -11.72
C ARG A 130 -3.32 -18.84 -12.58
N ALA A 131 -3.51 -19.00 -13.89
CA ALA A 131 -3.70 -17.86 -14.79
C ALA A 131 -5.00 -17.12 -14.48
N ILE A 132 -6.11 -17.84 -14.30
CA ILE A 132 -7.41 -17.25 -13.93
C ILE A 132 -7.31 -16.48 -12.61
N LEU A 133 -6.72 -17.09 -11.57
CA LEU A 133 -6.54 -16.45 -10.27
C LEU A 133 -5.63 -15.23 -10.35
N ALA A 134 -4.58 -15.25 -11.17
CA ALA A 134 -3.75 -14.08 -11.40
C ALA A 134 -4.50 -12.97 -12.14
N ILE A 135 -5.20 -13.29 -13.23
CA ILE A 135 -5.95 -12.32 -14.06
C ILE A 135 -7.07 -11.66 -13.28
N ILE A 136 -7.78 -12.40 -12.41
CA ILE A 136 -8.84 -11.85 -11.55
C ILE A 136 -8.24 -11.16 -10.31
N GLY A 137 -7.17 -11.71 -9.74
CA GLY A 137 -6.54 -11.18 -8.54
C GLY A 137 -5.85 -9.83 -8.77
N ILE A 138 -5.24 -9.59 -9.94
CA ILE A 138 -4.58 -8.31 -10.25
C ILE A 138 -5.54 -7.12 -10.11
N PRO A 139 -6.71 -7.07 -10.76
CA PRO A 139 -7.63 -5.95 -10.60
C PRO A 139 -8.21 -5.85 -9.19
N VAL A 140 -8.41 -6.97 -8.49
CA VAL A 140 -8.86 -6.95 -7.08
C VAL A 140 -7.78 -6.37 -6.16
N GLY A 141 -6.52 -6.80 -6.33
CA GLY A 141 -5.36 -6.28 -5.60
C GLY A 141 -5.15 -4.79 -5.86
N LEU A 142 -5.18 -4.36 -7.12
CA LEU A 142 -5.14 -2.94 -7.47
C LEU A 142 -6.33 -2.17 -6.85
N GLY A 143 -7.51 -2.77 -6.85
CA GLY A 143 -8.69 -2.24 -6.18
C GLY A 143 -8.46 -2.02 -4.69
N VAL A 144 -7.84 -2.97 -3.98
CA VAL A 144 -7.44 -2.83 -2.57
C VAL A 144 -6.43 -1.70 -2.41
N ALA A 145 -5.39 -1.64 -3.25
CA ALA A 145 -4.35 -0.61 -3.19
C ALA A 145 -4.95 0.80 -3.33
N VAL A 146 -5.80 1.01 -4.34
CA VAL A 146 -6.53 2.27 -4.55
C VAL A 146 -7.47 2.56 -3.39
N TYR A 147 -8.22 1.56 -2.94
CA TYR A 147 -9.21 1.71 -1.87
C TYR A 147 -8.57 2.19 -0.56
N THR A 148 -7.33 1.79 -0.25
CA THR A 148 -6.63 2.28 0.95
C THR A 148 -6.56 3.81 1.00
N GLY A 149 -6.32 4.50 -0.13
CA GLY A 149 -6.35 5.96 -0.16
C GLY A 149 -7.76 6.54 -0.25
N VAL A 150 -8.68 5.88 -0.96
CA VAL A 150 -10.08 6.31 -1.08
C VAL A 150 -10.76 6.36 0.28
N LEU A 151 -10.51 5.39 1.14
CA LEU A 151 -11.07 5.31 2.48
C LEU A 151 -10.77 6.56 3.35
N LEU A 152 -9.64 7.23 3.11
CA LEU A 152 -9.35 8.52 3.74
C LEU A 152 -10.03 9.69 3.02
N GLY A 153 -10.05 9.65 1.68
CA GLY A 153 -10.57 10.73 0.85
C GLY A 153 -12.09 10.94 0.93
N VAL A 154 -12.84 9.95 1.40
CA VAL A 154 -14.30 10.04 1.57
C VAL A 154 -14.74 10.90 2.76
N LEU A 155 -13.80 11.39 3.58
CA LEU A 155 -14.08 12.24 4.73
C LEU A 155 -13.98 13.73 4.32
N PRO A 156 -15.09 14.39 3.96
CA PRO A 156 -15.06 15.78 3.44
C PRO A 156 -14.55 16.78 4.49
N PHE A 157 -14.68 16.46 5.77
CA PHE A 157 -14.26 17.32 6.87
C PHE A 157 -12.74 17.36 7.08
N ARG A 158 -11.95 16.61 6.30
CA ARG A 158 -10.47 16.63 6.36
C ARG A 158 -9.92 16.96 4.97
N PRO A 159 -9.77 18.25 4.64
CA PRO A 159 -9.38 18.71 3.30
C PRO A 159 -8.08 18.09 2.78
N PHE A 160 -7.16 17.77 3.69
CA PHE A 160 -5.88 17.14 3.35
C PHE A 160 -6.04 15.74 2.74
N TRP A 161 -7.09 15.00 3.12
CA TRP A 161 -7.36 13.68 2.57
C TRP A 161 -8.27 13.71 1.35
N ASN A 162 -9.13 14.72 1.26
CA ASN A 162 -10.19 14.84 0.25
C ASN A 162 -9.66 15.25 -1.13
N THR A 163 -8.86 14.39 -1.76
CA THR A 163 -8.35 14.56 -3.12
C THR A 163 -8.10 13.20 -3.78
N TRP A 164 -8.20 13.15 -5.10
CA TRP A 164 -7.87 11.95 -5.88
C TRP A 164 -6.37 11.60 -5.82
N LEU A 165 -5.51 12.61 -5.58
CA LEU A 165 -4.06 12.41 -5.52
C LEU A 165 -3.63 11.48 -4.39
N LEU A 166 -4.41 11.39 -3.31
CA LEU A 166 -4.10 10.52 -2.19
C LEU A 166 -4.24 9.03 -2.54
N PRO A 167 -5.36 8.56 -3.13
CA PRO A 167 -5.43 7.23 -3.76
C PRO A 167 -4.29 6.94 -4.73
N ALA A 168 -3.92 7.90 -5.59
CA ALA A 168 -2.81 7.73 -6.52
C ALA A 168 -1.48 7.50 -5.80
N LEU A 169 -1.18 8.33 -4.81
CA LEU A 169 0.04 8.26 -4.00
C LEU A 169 0.14 6.92 -3.25
N PHE A 170 -0.94 6.52 -2.59
CA PHE A 170 -0.95 5.27 -1.83
C PHE A 170 -0.86 4.04 -2.73
N THR A 171 -1.40 4.11 -3.95
CA THR A 171 -1.29 3.04 -4.94
C THR A 171 0.15 2.91 -5.45
N ALA A 172 0.80 4.02 -5.82
CA ALA A 172 2.20 4.01 -6.24
C ALA A 172 3.10 3.44 -5.14
N SER A 173 2.94 3.92 -3.91
CA SER A 173 3.67 3.43 -2.73
C SER A 173 3.38 1.96 -2.40
N ALA A 174 2.15 1.50 -2.57
CA ALA A 174 1.77 0.10 -2.39
C ALA A 174 2.45 -0.81 -3.41
N LEU A 175 2.47 -0.41 -4.68
CA LEU A 175 3.16 -1.14 -5.73
C LEU A 175 4.68 -1.16 -5.50
N ASP A 176 5.28 -0.03 -5.12
CA ASP A 176 6.72 0.06 -4.85
C ASP A 176 7.15 -0.88 -3.72
N THR A 177 6.50 -0.77 -2.55
CA THR A 177 6.79 -1.62 -1.39
C THR A 177 6.55 -3.10 -1.67
N GLY A 178 5.51 -3.43 -2.44
CA GLY A 178 5.20 -4.80 -2.87
C GLY A 178 6.23 -5.40 -3.83
N VAL A 179 6.62 -4.65 -4.86
CA VAL A 179 7.68 -5.07 -5.80
C VAL A 179 9.02 -5.19 -5.07
N GLY A 180 9.32 -4.26 -4.15
CA GLY A 180 10.50 -4.31 -3.28
C GLY A 180 10.58 -5.61 -2.48
N LEU A 181 9.47 -6.03 -1.84
CA LEU A 181 9.41 -7.28 -1.08
C LEU A 181 9.69 -8.51 -1.96
N VAL A 182 9.11 -8.56 -3.17
CA VAL A 182 9.33 -9.67 -4.11
C VAL A 182 10.77 -9.68 -4.63
N THR A 183 11.33 -8.51 -4.91
CA THR A 183 12.73 -8.33 -5.35
C THR A 183 13.71 -8.79 -4.27
N ALA A 184 13.40 -8.55 -2.99
CA ALA A 184 14.19 -9.02 -1.86
C ALA A 184 14.36 -10.53 -1.90
N TYR A 185 13.24 -11.22 -2.02
CA TYR A 185 13.23 -12.67 -2.04
C TYR A 185 13.93 -13.22 -3.30
N ALA A 186 13.63 -12.65 -4.47
CA ALA A 186 14.27 -13.01 -5.73
C ALA A 186 15.80 -12.81 -5.68
N THR A 187 16.27 -11.82 -4.93
CA THR A 187 17.71 -11.52 -4.79
C THR A 187 18.42 -12.50 -3.86
N LEU A 188 17.78 -12.86 -2.75
CA LEU A 188 18.38 -13.67 -1.69
C LEU A 188 18.29 -15.18 -1.95
N ARG A 189 17.14 -15.64 -2.48
CA ARG A 189 16.78 -17.07 -2.49
C ARG A 189 16.63 -17.65 -3.90
N GLU A 190 16.26 -16.86 -4.90
CA GLU A 190 16.05 -17.38 -6.25
C GLU A 190 17.40 -17.61 -6.97
N ARG A 191 17.59 -18.83 -7.49
CA ARG A 191 18.82 -19.29 -8.17
C ARG A 191 18.57 -19.85 -9.56
N GLY A 192 17.33 -19.77 -10.06
CA GLY A 192 16.98 -20.26 -11.38
C GLY A 192 17.75 -19.58 -12.52
N GLU A 193 17.77 -20.22 -13.69
CA GLU A 193 18.32 -19.61 -14.89
C GLU A 193 17.54 -18.34 -15.25
N GLY A 194 18.22 -17.27 -15.65
CA GLY A 194 17.57 -16.01 -16.05
C GLY A 194 17.13 -15.10 -14.89
N VAL A 195 17.47 -15.44 -13.64
CA VAL A 195 17.23 -14.59 -12.47
C VAL A 195 17.83 -13.20 -12.62
N ALA A 196 18.98 -13.06 -13.29
CA ALA A 196 19.59 -11.76 -13.55
C ALA A 196 18.65 -10.83 -14.33
N ARG A 197 18.00 -11.35 -15.39
CA ARG A 197 17.04 -10.57 -16.19
C ARG A 197 15.80 -10.20 -15.36
N LEU A 198 15.28 -11.13 -14.56
CA LEU A 198 14.16 -10.85 -13.65
C LEU A 198 14.50 -9.72 -12.68
N ARG A 199 15.68 -9.79 -12.04
CA ARG A 199 16.13 -8.75 -11.09
C ARG A 199 16.23 -7.39 -11.77
N THR A 200 16.83 -7.31 -12.96
CA THR A 200 16.91 -6.05 -13.70
C THR A 200 15.52 -5.47 -14.00
N ILE A 201 14.56 -6.29 -14.42
CA ILE A 201 13.19 -5.82 -14.70
C ILE A 201 12.53 -5.28 -13.42
N LEU A 202 12.70 -5.98 -12.29
CA LEU A 202 12.14 -5.56 -11.02
C LEU A 202 12.80 -4.27 -10.50
N GLU A 203 14.14 -4.16 -10.58
CA GLU A 203 14.88 -2.94 -10.21
C GLU A 203 14.47 -1.74 -11.07
N VAL A 204 14.28 -1.92 -12.38
CA VAL A 204 13.76 -0.86 -13.26
C VAL A 204 12.33 -0.47 -12.88
N SER A 205 11.50 -1.44 -12.51
CA SER A 205 10.12 -1.19 -12.07
C SER A 205 10.09 -0.41 -10.76
N ILE A 206 10.96 -0.73 -9.79
CA ILE A 206 11.13 0.01 -8.54
C ILE A 206 11.55 1.46 -8.83
N VAL A 207 12.57 1.67 -9.67
CA VAL A 207 13.01 3.03 -10.04
C VAL A 207 11.86 3.83 -10.67
N ALA A 208 11.10 3.23 -11.59
CA ALA A 208 9.95 3.88 -12.19
C ALA A 208 8.86 4.23 -11.17
N LEU A 209 8.54 3.30 -10.25
CA LEU A 209 7.54 3.51 -9.20
C LEU A 209 7.97 4.59 -8.20
N ILE A 210 9.23 4.63 -7.77
CA ILE A 210 9.77 5.68 -6.91
C ILE A 210 9.68 7.05 -7.57
N LEU A 211 9.98 7.15 -8.87
CA LEU A 211 9.85 8.40 -9.61
C LEU A 211 8.38 8.84 -9.70
N ILE A 212 7.47 7.92 -9.99
CA ILE A 212 6.02 8.18 -9.99
C ILE A 212 5.57 8.63 -8.59
N GLU A 213 5.96 7.94 -7.54
CA GLU A 213 5.62 8.28 -6.15
C GLU A 213 6.14 9.66 -5.78
N GLY A 214 7.39 10.00 -6.12
CA GLY A 214 7.96 11.32 -5.88
C GLY A 214 7.23 12.44 -6.62
N VAL A 215 6.87 12.23 -7.89
CA VAL A 215 6.10 13.20 -8.69
C VAL A 215 4.70 13.39 -8.10
N VAL A 216 4.00 12.30 -7.79
CA VAL A 216 2.65 12.35 -7.21
C VAL A 216 2.67 12.99 -5.82
N LEU A 217 3.68 12.68 -4.99
CA LEU A 217 3.86 13.29 -3.67
C LEU A 217 4.12 14.80 -3.78
N GLY A 218 5.01 15.21 -4.69
CA GLY A 218 5.29 16.62 -4.94
C GLY A 218 4.05 17.38 -5.41
N TYR A 219 3.32 16.81 -6.37
CA TYR A 219 2.09 17.40 -6.88
C TYR A 219 0.97 17.44 -5.83
N TYR A 220 0.85 16.39 -5.01
CA TYR A 220 -0.07 16.35 -3.87
C TYR A 220 0.21 17.48 -2.88
N LEU A 221 1.46 17.64 -2.43
CA LEU A 221 1.82 18.71 -1.50
C LEU A 221 1.60 20.10 -2.11
N GLN A 222 1.95 20.30 -3.38
CA GLN A 222 1.70 21.56 -4.07
C GLN A 222 0.20 21.88 -4.13
N THR A 223 -0.63 20.90 -4.48
CA THR A 223 -2.09 21.06 -4.54
C THR A 223 -2.67 21.40 -3.17
N MET A 224 -2.18 20.76 -2.09
CA MET A 224 -2.63 21.06 -0.74
C MET A 224 -2.19 22.45 -0.26
N LEU A 225 -0.98 22.89 -0.61
CA LEU A 225 -0.46 24.23 -0.26
C LEU A 225 -1.18 25.36 -0.98
N GLN A 226 -1.68 25.12 -2.19
CA GLN A 226 -2.44 26.09 -3.00
C GLN A 226 -3.96 25.97 -2.81
N GLY A 227 -4.42 24.96 -2.07
CA GLY A 227 -5.83 24.71 -1.80
C GLY A 227 -6.40 25.61 -0.69
N SER A 228 -7.35 25.06 0.08
CA SER A 228 -7.95 25.79 1.21
C SER A 228 -6.92 26.09 2.31
N ALA A 229 -7.19 27.10 3.14
CA ALA A 229 -6.30 27.46 4.25
C ALA A 229 -6.04 26.30 5.22
N ASP A 230 -7.05 25.43 5.43
CA ASP A 230 -6.92 24.24 6.27
C ASP A 230 -6.11 23.12 5.59
N ALA A 231 -6.26 22.92 4.27
CA ALA A 231 -5.41 22.00 3.51
C ALA A 231 -3.94 22.46 3.50
N ALA A 232 -3.71 23.76 3.32
CA ALA A 232 -2.37 24.35 3.36
C ALA A 232 -1.76 24.26 4.76
N ARG A 233 -2.57 24.42 5.82
CA ARG A 233 -2.12 24.22 7.22
C ARG A 233 -1.67 22.78 7.44
N ALA A 234 -2.45 21.79 6.98
CA ALA A 234 -2.10 20.38 7.07
C ALA A 234 -0.81 20.05 6.29
N ALA A 235 -0.67 20.55 5.06
CA ALA A 235 0.54 20.37 4.27
C ALA A 235 1.77 20.99 4.93
N ARG A 236 1.63 22.18 5.55
CA ARG A 236 2.70 22.83 6.31
C ARG A 236 3.17 22.01 7.52
N LEU A 237 2.31 21.19 8.13
CA LEU A 237 2.75 20.28 9.20
C LEU A 237 3.85 19.32 8.74
N LEU A 238 3.77 18.87 7.48
CA LEU A 238 4.73 17.97 6.84
C LEU A 238 5.93 18.69 6.25
N THR A 239 5.76 19.89 5.67
CA THR A 239 6.87 20.56 4.99
C THR A 239 7.76 21.37 5.92
N SER A 240 7.18 22.06 6.92
CA SER A 240 7.91 22.95 7.82
C SER A 240 7.48 22.89 9.30
N GLY A 241 6.47 22.08 9.62
CA GLY A 241 5.90 21.95 10.96
C GLY A 241 6.45 20.77 11.76
N ALA A 242 5.65 20.31 12.71
CA ALA A 242 6.03 19.28 13.69
C ALA A 242 6.42 17.92 13.07
N LEU A 243 5.90 17.58 11.89
CA LEU A 243 6.19 16.32 11.19
C LEU A 243 7.32 16.46 10.16
N SER A 244 7.90 17.65 9.99
CA SER A 244 8.85 17.93 8.92
C SER A 244 10.12 17.08 8.97
N LEU A 245 10.71 16.89 10.15
CA LEU A 245 11.89 16.04 10.30
C LEU A 245 11.58 14.59 9.91
N ILE A 246 10.45 14.05 10.36
CA ILE A 246 10.01 12.69 10.03
C ILE A 246 9.75 12.57 8.52
N PHE A 247 9.07 13.56 7.93
CA PHE A 247 8.76 13.58 6.51
C PHE A 247 10.02 13.64 5.64
N TRP A 248 10.91 14.62 5.85
CA TRP A 248 12.09 14.79 5.00
C TRP A 248 13.13 13.69 5.20
N ILE A 249 13.38 13.27 6.44
CA ILE A 249 14.42 12.26 6.71
C ILE A 249 13.90 10.86 6.36
N ILE A 250 12.71 10.49 6.84
CA ILE A 250 12.23 9.11 6.72
C ILE A 250 11.45 8.88 5.42
N VAL A 251 10.54 9.78 5.04
CA VAL A 251 9.77 9.56 3.79
C VAL A 251 10.62 9.89 2.58
N VAL A 252 11.18 11.10 2.51
CA VAL A 252 11.94 11.54 1.32
C VAL A 252 13.35 10.94 1.28
N GLY A 253 14.10 11.05 2.37
CA GLY A 253 15.46 10.53 2.46
C GLY A 253 15.50 9.00 2.41
N LEU A 254 14.96 8.36 3.44
CA LEU A 254 15.01 6.90 3.58
C LEU A 254 14.00 6.20 2.64
N GLY A 255 12.77 6.70 2.52
CA GLY A 255 11.73 6.05 1.73
C GLY A 255 11.91 6.15 0.21
N LEU A 256 12.45 7.26 -0.29
CA LEU A 256 12.61 7.50 -1.74
C LEU A 256 14.09 7.54 -2.17
N ALA A 257 14.91 8.39 -1.55
CA ALA A 257 16.27 8.63 -2.03
C ALA A 257 17.20 7.42 -1.84
N VAL A 258 17.18 6.76 -0.67
CA VAL A 258 18.01 5.57 -0.41
C VAL A 258 17.69 4.41 -1.37
N PRO A 259 16.44 3.93 -1.52
CA PRO A 259 16.15 2.84 -2.45
C PRO A 259 16.43 3.23 -3.91
N PHE A 260 16.20 4.49 -4.30
CA PHE A 260 16.57 4.99 -5.63
C PHE A 260 18.08 4.87 -5.89
N LEU A 261 18.91 5.35 -4.96
CA LEU A 261 20.37 5.26 -5.07
C LEU A 261 20.85 3.81 -5.08
N VAL A 262 20.27 2.96 -4.22
CA VAL A 262 20.55 1.53 -4.19
C VAL A 262 20.28 0.90 -5.56
N CYS A 263 19.08 1.08 -6.12
CA CYS A 263 18.76 0.53 -7.45
C CYS A 263 19.66 1.09 -8.55
N LEU A 264 20.02 2.38 -8.51
CA LEU A 264 20.92 3.00 -9.49
C LEU A 264 22.33 2.39 -9.45
N THR A 265 22.87 2.13 -8.25
CA THR A 265 24.19 1.48 -8.09
C THR A 265 24.18 0.01 -8.55
N GLN A 266 23.04 -0.67 -8.41
CA GLN A 266 22.87 -2.05 -8.89
C GLN A 266 22.78 -2.10 -10.42
N LEU A 267 21.98 -1.20 -11.03
CA LEU A 267 21.79 -1.13 -12.48
C LEU A 267 23.04 -0.66 -13.23
N SER A 268 23.82 0.26 -12.64
CA SER A 268 25.05 0.79 -13.25
C SER A 268 26.22 -0.20 -13.25
N GLY A 269 26.11 -1.32 -12.52
CA GLY A 269 27.19 -2.30 -12.41
C GLY A 269 28.43 -1.81 -11.65
N LEU A 270 28.36 -0.63 -11.02
CA LEU A 270 29.41 -0.06 -10.16
C LEU A 270 29.77 -1.03 -9.02
N VAL A 271 28.77 -1.78 -8.53
CA VAL A 271 28.95 -2.80 -7.50
C VAL A 271 28.84 -4.20 -8.13
N LYS A 272 29.96 -4.71 -8.65
CA LYS A 272 30.04 -6.04 -9.33
C LYS A 272 29.64 -7.24 -8.45
N ARG A 273 29.67 -7.08 -7.12
CA ARG A 273 29.11 -8.01 -6.13
C ARG A 273 28.37 -7.19 -5.09
N ALA A 274 27.08 -6.92 -5.33
CA ALA A 274 26.23 -6.44 -4.25
C ALA A 274 26.19 -7.53 -3.17
N THR A 275 26.92 -7.35 -2.09
CA THR A 275 26.68 -8.10 -0.85
C THR A 275 25.19 -7.98 -0.53
N ALA A 276 24.56 -9.07 -0.07
CA ALA A 276 23.12 -9.13 0.22
C ALA A 276 22.60 -7.94 1.06
N VAL A 277 23.50 -7.28 1.81
CA VAL A 277 23.31 -6.05 2.57
C VAL A 277 22.70 -4.90 1.75
N LEU A 278 23.16 -4.64 0.52
CA LEU A 278 22.74 -3.45 -0.22
C LEU A 278 21.26 -3.54 -0.70
N PRO A 279 20.81 -4.64 -1.32
CA PRO A 279 19.38 -4.85 -1.59
C PRO A 279 18.54 -4.84 -0.30
N LEU A 280 19.00 -5.51 0.76
CA LEU A 280 18.30 -5.54 2.04
C LEU A 280 18.10 -4.13 2.63
N LEU A 281 19.12 -3.27 2.53
CA LEU A 281 19.03 -1.88 2.93
C LEU A 281 17.96 -1.15 2.11
N GLY A 282 18.02 -1.20 0.78
CA GLY A 282 17.02 -0.55 -0.08
C GLY A 282 15.59 -0.97 0.26
N ILE A 283 15.36 -2.26 0.51
CA ILE A 283 14.04 -2.80 0.80
C ILE A 283 13.53 -2.41 2.18
N THR A 284 14.36 -2.56 3.22
CA THR A 284 13.98 -2.14 4.58
C THR A 284 13.70 -0.65 4.65
N SER A 285 14.47 0.14 3.91
CA SER A 285 14.30 1.58 3.72
C SER A 285 12.97 1.93 3.04
N CYS A 286 12.64 1.27 1.94
CA CYS A 286 11.37 1.42 1.22
C CYS A 286 10.17 1.02 2.09
N LEU A 287 10.22 -0.12 2.79
CA LEU A 287 9.14 -0.57 3.68
C LEU A 287 8.91 0.41 4.84
N LEU A 288 9.98 0.91 5.47
CA LEU A 288 9.88 1.89 6.53
C LEU A 288 9.31 3.23 6.00
N GLY A 289 9.80 3.68 4.85
CA GLY A 289 9.30 4.87 4.16
C GLY A 289 7.81 4.80 3.86
N GLY A 290 7.34 3.70 3.28
CA GLY A 290 5.93 3.50 2.93
C GLY A 290 4.99 3.40 4.14
N LEU A 291 5.45 2.84 5.26
CA LEU A 291 4.70 2.81 6.52
C LEU A 291 4.62 4.20 7.15
N VAL A 292 5.75 4.91 7.19
CA VAL A 292 5.81 6.26 7.76
C VAL A 292 5.05 7.26 6.89
N LEU A 293 5.07 7.13 5.56
CA LEU A 293 4.26 7.94 4.64
C LEU A 293 2.77 7.89 5.03
N ARG A 294 2.22 6.68 5.21
CA ARG A 294 0.82 6.50 5.61
C ARG A 294 0.55 7.08 7.00
N SER A 295 1.49 6.91 7.93
CA SER A 295 1.41 7.44 9.30
C SER A 295 1.38 8.96 9.32
N VAL A 296 2.30 9.63 8.60
CA VAL A 296 2.38 11.09 8.59
C VAL A 296 1.21 11.72 7.84
N VAL A 297 0.70 11.09 6.77
CA VAL A 297 -0.50 11.54 6.07
C VAL A 297 -1.74 11.44 6.98
N LEU A 298 -1.84 10.37 7.77
CA LEU A 298 -2.88 10.23 8.79
C LEU A 298 -2.77 11.29 9.89
N TRP A 299 -1.58 11.50 10.45
CA TRP A 299 -1.42 12.49 11.52
C TRP A 299 -1.62 13.93 11.06
N ALA A 300 -1.27 14.23 9.80
CA ALA A 300 -1.44 15.56 9.19
C ALA A 300 -2.90 15.88 8.82
N GLY A 301 -3.82 14.91 8.83
CA GLY A 301 -5.22 15.09 8.45
C GLY A 301 -6.07 15.85 9.46
N VAL A 302 -5.72 17.09 9.80
CA VAL A 302 -6.45 17.94 10.75
C VAL A 302 -7.88 18.23 10.24
N PRO A 303 -8.91 18.22 11.10
CA PRO A 303 -10.26 18.60 10.70
C PRO A 303 -10.33 20.05 10.19
N ALA A 304 -11.21 20.29 9.23
CA ALA A 304 -11.55 21.62 8.76
C ALA A 304 -12.04 22.46 9.95
N SER A 305 -11.56 23.69 10.03
CA SER A 305 -12.02 24.62 11.04
C SER A 305 -13.48 24.99 10.74
N LEU A 306 -14.38 24.64 11.66
CA LEU A 306 -15.77 25.12 11.61
C LEU A 306 -15.76 26.59 12.02
N SER A 307 -15.39 27.48 11.09
CA SER A 307 -15.62 28.91 11.27
C SER A 307 -17.11 29.16 11.10
N SER A 308 -17.88 29.20 12.20
CA SER A 308 -19.19 29.81 12.09
C SER A 308 -18.98 31.28 11.75
N PRO A 309 -19.77 31.87 10.82
CA PRO A 309 -19.68 33.30 10.52
C PRO A 309 -19.78 34.14 11.79
N SER A 310 -20.61 33.70 12.74
CA SER A 310 -20.77 34.28 14.07
C SER A 310 -19.48 34.23 14.91
N LEU A 311 -18.71 33.14 14.89
CA LEU A 311 -17.45 33.03 15.63
C LEU A 311 -16.37 33.94 15.03
N MET A 312 -16.33 34.06 13.70
CA MET A 312 -15.44 35.00 13.02
C MET A 312 -15.82 36.46 13.27
N GLN A 313 -17.12 36.78 13.33
CA GLN A 313 -17.64 38.12 13.68
C GLN A 313 -17.33 38.48 15.14
N ILE A 314 -17.46 37.53 16.06
CA ILE A 314 -17.11 37.69 17.48
C ILE A 314 -15.59 37.91 17.63
N LEU A 315 -14.76 37.11 16.95
CA LEU A 315 -13.30 37.25 16.96
C LEU A 315 -12.82 38.54 16.28
N ALA A 316 -13.56 39.04 15.29
CA ALA A 316 -13.32 40.33 14.64
C ALA A 316 -13.77 41.54 15.48
N GLY A 317 -14.29 41.33 16.70
CA GLY A 317 -14.71 42.39 17.60
C GLY A 317 -15.97 43.13 17.15
N ILE A 318 -16.73 42.59 16.21
CA ILE A 318 -17.98 43.19 15.74
C ILE A 318 -19.03 42.95 16.83
N ARG A 319 -19.18 43.92 17.73
CA ARG A 319 -20.29 43.94 18.70
C ARG A 319 -21.59 44.06 17.91
N PHE A 320 -22.51 43.11 18.11
CA PHE A 320 -23.89 43.31 17.72
C PHE A 320 -24.40 44.55 18.47
N ILE A 321 -24.57 45.64 17.75
CA ILE A 321 -25.33 46.79 18.26
C ILE A 321 -26.79 46.31 18.30
N PRO A 322 -27.48 46.45 19.45
CA PRO A 322 -28.81 45.89 19.67
C PRO A 322 -29.87 46.40 18.68
#